data_AF-A0A5C4WRP6-F1
#
_entry.id   AF-A0A5C4WRP6-F1
#
_cell.length_a   1.000
_cell.length_b   1.000
_cell.length_c   1.000
_cell.angle_alpha   90.00
_cell.angle_beta   90.00
_cell.angle_gamma   90.00
#
_symmetry.space_group_name_H-M   'P 1'
#
loop_
_entity.id
_entity.type
_entity.pdbx_description
1 polymer ?
#
loop_
_entity_poly.entity_id
_entity_poly.type
_entity_poly.pdbx_seq_one_letter_code
_entity_poly.pdbx_strand_id
1 'polypeptide(L)' 'MSQTPTGQPDDERDDERVAERAELLPEERDAGSDDPERQADAILEESDERTEDPEGTRRESTQTPGG' A
#
# COMPACT_ATOMS: atom_id res chain seq x y z
N MET A 1 -11.57 12.62 7.06
CA MET A 1 -11.68 12.97 5.64
C MET A 1 -12.38 11.81 4.99
N SER A 2 -13.63 11.99 4.55
CA SER A 2 -14.41 10.94 3.91
C SER A 2 -14.22 11.07 2.40
N GLN A 3 -13.48 10.16 1.78
CA GLN A 3 -13.48 10.06 0.33
C GLN A 3 -14.82 9.42 -0.07
N THR A 4 -15.54 10.09 -0.95
CA THR A 4 -16.88 9.73 -1.41
C THR A 4 -16.71 8.96 -2.72
N PRO A 5 -17.24 7.73 -2.88
CA PRO A 5 -17.02 6.97 -4.09
C PRO A 5 -18.01 7.44 -5.16
N THR A 6 -17.50 8.05 -6.21
CA THR A 6 -18.20 8.16 -7.49
C THR A 6 -17.41 7.26 -8.42
N GLY A 7 -17.92 6.06 -8.71
CA GLY A 7 -17.12 4.94 -9.25
C GLY A 7 -16.70 5.09 -10.71
N GLN A 8 -15.66 5.90 -10.96
CA GLN A 8 -14.97 6.05 -12.25
C GLN A 8 -13.55 6.65 -12.11
N PRO A 9 -13.27 7.61 -11.20
CA PRO A 9 -11.92 8.09 -10.84
C PRO A 9 -11.06 7.18 -9.95
N ASP A 10 -11.63 6.15 -9.32
CA ASP A 10 -10.89 5.34 -8.34
C ASP A 10 -9.86 4.44 -9.03
N ASP A 11 -10.24 3.68 -10.08
CA ASP A 11 -9.32 2.85 -10.89
C ASP A 11 -8.15 3.65 -11.50
N GLU A 12 -8.40 4.80 -12.15
CA GLU A 12 -7.32 5.60 -12.77
C GLU A 12 -6.33 6.15 -11.71
N ARG A 13 -6.80 6.38 -10.49
CA ARG A 13 -6.01 6.85 -9.36
C ARG A 13 -5.20 5.72 -8.73
N ASP A 14 -5.78 4.52 -8.70
CA ASP A 14 -5.08 3.32 -8.26
C ASP A 14 -3.98 2.93 -9.26
N ASP A 15 -4.25 2.98 -10.57
CA ASP A 15 -3.25 2.77 -11.63
C ASP A 15 -2.06 3.75 -11.50
N GLU A 16 -2.31 5.05 -11.24
CA GLU A 16 -1.26 6.05 -11.03
C GLU A 16 -0.41 5.73 -9.80
N ARG A 17 -1.05 5.32 -8.69
CA ARG A 17 -0.37 4.93 -7.46
C ARG A 17 0.47 3.68 -7.63
N VAL A 18 -0.06 2.68 -8.33
CA VAL A 18 0.66 1.45 -8.67
C VAL A 18 1.89 1.79 -9.50
N ALA A 19 1.74 2.63 -10.53
CA ALA A 19 2.86 3.04 -11.37
C ALA A 19 3.96 3.78 -10.60
N GLU A 20 3.60 4.70 -9.70
CA GLU A 20 4.57 5.42 -8.85
C GLU A 20 5.32 4.46 -7.90
N ARG A 21 4.60 3.52 -7.26
CA ARG A 21 5.21 2.56 -6.32
C ARG A 21 6.02 1.46 -7.00
N ALA A 22 5.64 1.08 -8.22
CA ALA A 22 6.34 0.06 -9.02
C ALA A 22 7.76 0.50 -9.43
N GLU A 23 8.11 1.79 -9.25
CA GLU A 23 9.48 2.25 -9.36
C GLU A 23 10.37 1.58 -8.30
N LEU A 24 11.05 0.51 -8.71
CA LEU A 24 11.94 -0.24 -7.82
C LEU A 24 13.08 0.64 -7.28
N LEU A 25 13.42 0.46 -6.01
CA LEU A 25 14.69 0.93 -5.46
C LEU A 25 15.85 0.06 -5.96
N PRO A 26 17.11 0.54 -5.96
CA PRO A 26 18.27 -0.28 -6.33
C PRO A 26 18.31 -1.62 -5.59
N GLU A 27 18.02 -1.61 -4.29
CA GLU A 27 17.99 -2.80 -3.44
C GLU A 27 16.90 -3.79 -3.85
N GLU A 28 15.73 -3.31 -4.29
CA GLU A 28 14.63 -4.16 -4.77
C GLU A 28 14.92 -4.76 -6.15
N ARG A 29 15.70 -4.06 -6.99
CA ARG A 29 16.19 -4.61 -8.26
C ARG A 29 17.20 -5.74 -8.03
N ASP A 30 18.12 -5.55 -7.08
CA ASP A 30 19.10 -6.59 -6.69
C ASP A 30 18.41 -7.81 -6.06
N ALA A 31 17.29 -7.61 -5.34
CA ALA A 31 16.48 -8.70 -4.80
C ALA A 31 15.71 -9.48 -5.89
N GLY A 32 15.52 -8.89 -7.07
CA GLY A 32 14.89 -9.53 -8.23
C GLY A 32 13.37 -9.59 -8.15
N SER A 33 12.69 -8.45 -8.02
CA SER A 33 11.23 -8.41 -8.16
C SER A 33 10.80 -8.79 -9.59
N ASP A 34 10.12 -9.93 -9.73
CA ASP A 34 9.66 -10.45 -11.03
C ASP A 34 8.52 -9.62 -11.65
N ASP A 35 7.70 -8.98 -10.81
CA ASP A 35 6.55 -8.16 -11.23
C ASP A 35 6.35 -6.98 -10.25
N PRO A 36 7.01 -5.84 -10.51
CA PRO A 36 6.97 -4.69 -9.61
C PRO A 36 5.58 -4.04 -9.53
N GLU A 37 4.77 -4.10 -10.61
CA GLU A 37 3.40 -3.57 -10.62
C GLU A 37 2.50 -4.41 -9.72
N ARG A 38 2.56 -5.74 -9.86
CA ARG A 38 1.80 -6.64 -8.99
C ARG A 38 2.24 -6.58 -7.53
N GLN A 39 3.53 -6.35 -7.28
CA GLN A 39 4.02 -6.12 -5.93
C GLN A 39 3.51 -4.79 -5.36
N ALA A 40 3.50 -3.72 -6.16
CA ALA A 40 3.00 -2.42 -5.76
C ALA A 40 1.51 -2.45 -5.41
N ASP A 41 0.70 -3.07 -6.26
CA ASP A 41 -0.74 -3.29 -6.05
C ASP A 41 -1.03 -3.97 -4.70
N ALA A 42 -0.39 -5.10 -4.42
CA ALA A 42 -0.58 -5.83 -3.16
C ALA A 42 -0.16 -5.01 -1.92
N ILE A 43 0.88 -4.20 -2.02
CA ILE A 43 1.34 -3.33 -0.91
C ILE A 43 0.35 -2.20 -0.66
N LEU A 44 -0.21 -1.62 -1.72
CA LEU A 44 -1.17 -0.54 -1.63
C LEU A 44 -2.49 -1.03 -1.03
N GLU A 45 -3.00 -2.18 -1.48
CA GLU A 45 -4.17 -2.84 -0.89
C GLU A 45 -4.00 -3.05 0.63
N GLU A 46 -2.88 -3.67 1.06
CA GLU A 46 -2.57 -3.88 2.48
C GLU A 46 -2.47 -2.55 3.26
N SER A 47 -1.94 -1.51 2.62
CA SER A 47 -1.77 -0.21 3.25
C SER A 47 -3.08 0.54 3.41
N ASP A 48 -3.99 0.42 2.46
CA ASP A 48 -5.33 0.98 2.54
C ASP A 48 -6.13 0.28 3.63
N GLU A 49 -6.10 -1.07 3.69
CA GLU A 49 -6.75 -1.84 4.77
C GLU A 49 -6.31 -1.37 6.17
N ARG A 50 -5.00 -1.18 6.38
CA ARG A 50 -4.47 -0.67 7.66
C ARG A 50 -4.81 0.78 7.93
N THR A 51 -4.95 1.59 6.88
CA THR A 51 -5.32 3.00 6.99
C THR A 51 -6.80 3.14 7.38
N GLU A 52 -7.65 2.25 6.87
CA GLU A 52 -9.07 2.17 7.19
C GLU A 52 -9.34 1.61 8.60
N ASP A 53 -8.52 0.65 9.07
CA ASP A 53 -8.58 0.11 10.44
C ASP A 53 -7.28 0.33 11.26
N PRO A 54 -7.03 1.58 11.69
CA PRO A 54 -5.85 1.88 12.51
C PRO A 54 -5.94 1.29 13.93
N GLU A 55 -7.15 1.04 14.43
CA GLU A 55 -7.34 0.41 15.75
C GLU A 55 -7.02 -1.07 15.73
N GLY A 56 -7.46 -1.82 14.72
CA GLY A 56 -7.08 -3.22 14.51
C GLY A 56 -5.57 -3.36 14.34
N THR A 57 -4.98 -2.54 13.47
CA THR A 57 -3.52 -2.50 13.27
C THR A 57 -2.75 -2.29 14.58
N ARG A 58 -3.22 -1.37 15.44
CA ARG A 58 -2.60 -1.11 16.75
C ARG A 58 -2.73 -2.30 17.70
N ARG A 59 -3.86 -3.00 17.70
CA ARG A 59 -4.10 -4.15 18.58
C ARG A 59 -3.26 -5.37 18.17
N GLU A 60 -3.01 -5.53 16.86
CA GLU A 60 -2.22 -6.63 16.30
C GLU A 60 -0.71 -6.42 16.43
N SER A 61 -0.28 -5.16 16.50
CA SER A 61 1.13 -4.80 16.68
C SER A 61 1.66 -5.24 18.06
N THR A 62 2.66 -6.12 18.09
CA THR A 62 3.39 -6.51 19.32
C THR A 62 4.48 -5.50 19.71
N GLN A 63 4.43 -4.28 19.18
CA GLN A 63 5.45 -3.28 19.44
C GLN A 63 5.46 -2.98 20.93
N THR A 64 6.56 -3.32 21.62
CA THR A 64 6.74 -3.03 23.04
C THR A 64 6.56 -1.52 23.22
N PRO A 65 5.63 -1.05 24.06
CA PRO A 65 5.55 0.37 24.38
C PRO A 65 6.93 0.78 24.90
N GLY A 66 7.61 1.67 24.16
CA GLY A 66 8.93 2.13 24.52
C GLY A 66 8.91 2.69 25.94
N GLY A 67 9.72 2.10 26.82
CA GLY A 67 9.95 2.58 28.18
C GLY A 67 10.89 3.78 28.23
#